data_AF-A0A820FZK4-F1
#
_entry.id   AF-A0A820FZK4-F1
#
_cell.length_a   1.000
_cell.length_b   1.000
_cell.length_c   1.000
_cell.angle_alpha   90.00
_cell.angle_beta   90.00
_cell.angle_gamma   90.00
#
_symmetry.space_group_name_H-M   'P 1'
#
loop_
_entity.id
_entity.type
_entity.pdbx_description
1 polymer ?
#
loop_
_entity_poly.entity_id
_entity_poly.type
_entity_poly.pdbx_seq_one_letter_code
_entity_poly.pdbx_strand_id
1 'polypeptide(L)'
;IHKKGYQEIDTSIISSTILRVKGLGSIQTDDNHTLVIDGADYTVPPQENNALFLMTNFIRTNQQDKRCEESPSLKIAACKNDTHCELNKNSEKANGKWTGRCLFRNDTSANSSRSELGRCELEGWCPVENDYYISEPTHDALNFTIYVKNFIEFPRFKVIRKNFQFNTSYLRYCNYDSVTHKTCPMFRVGTLLDIVESNRTEQYYMLKLGAVIRVKIDWNCNLDKSLDF
;
A
#
# COMPACT_ATOMS: atom_id res chain seq x y z
N ILE A 1 36.66 22.44 17.79
CA ILE A 1 36.71 20.97 18.03
C ILE A 1 35.31 20.35 17.96
N HIS A 2 34.34 20.74 18.81
CA HIS A 2 32.99 20.13 18.85
C HIS A 2 32.23 20.12 17.50
N LYS A 3 32.31 21.19 16.70
CA LYS A 3 31.69 21.26 15.37
C LYS A 3 32.50 20.60 14.24
N LYS A 4 33.57 19.85 14.56
CA LYS A 4 34.43 19.16 13.58
C LYS A 4 34.97 20.06 12.45
N GLY A 5 35.22 21.35 12.70
CA GLY A 5 35.72 22.29 11.67
C GLY A 5 37.12 22.01 11.12
N TYR A 6 37.81 20.99 11.65
CA TYR A 6 39.06 20.46 11.10
C TYR A 6 38.83 19.36 10.05
N GLN A 7 37.59 18.88 9.91
CA GLN A 7 37.22 17.84 8.95
C GLN A 7 36.59 18.48 7.72
N GLU A 8 36.92 17.94 6.56
CA GLU A 8 36.17 18.22 5.34
C GLU A 8 34.85 17.43 5.33
N ILE A 9 33.83 17.99 4.67
CA ILE A 9 32.52 17.37 4.51
C ILE A 9 32.28 17.12 3.02
N ASP A 10 31.84 15.92 2.67
CA ASP A 10 31.32 15.62 1.34
C ASP A 10 29.85 16.03 1.26
N THR A 11 29.54 16.99 0.39
CA THR A 11 28.16 17.46 0.14
C THR A 11 27.51 16.73 -1.04
N SER A 12 28.27 15.95 -1.80
CA SER A 12 27.86 15.27 -3.03
C SER A 12 27.59 13.77 -2.82
N ILE A 13 26.91 13.44 -1.72
CA ILE A 13 26.62 12.06 -1.34
C ILE A 13 25.69 11.41 -2.37
N ILE A 14 26.06 10.21 -2.83
CA ILE A 14 25.23 9.39 -3.72
C ILE A 14 24.69 8.21 -2.91
N SER A 15 23.38 7.99 -2.94
CA SER A 15 22.72 6.89 -2.22
C SER A 15 21.78 6.14 -3.15
N SER A 16 21.80 4.81 -3.04
CA SER A 16 20.91 3.92 -3.78
C SER A 16 20.27 2.92 -2.82
N THR A 17 18.95 2.81 -2.87
CA THR A 17 18.18 1.90 -2.01
C THR A 17 17.34 0.94 -2.84
N ILE A 18 17.44 -0.34 -2.48
CA ILE A 18 16.62 -1.41 -3.05
C ILE A 18 15.84 -2.04 -1.91
N LEU A 19 14.53 -2.13 -2.08
CA LEU A 19 13.61 -2.72 -1.12
C LEU A 19 13.09 -4.05 -1.67
N ARG A 20 13.00 -5.08 -0.83
CA ARG A 20 12.42 -6.38 -1.20
C ARG A 20 11.53 -6.89 -0.10
N VAL A 21 10.29 -7.21 -0.43
CA VAL A 21 9.33 -7.78 0.51
C VAL A 21 9.37 -9.30 0.45
N LYS A 22 9.27 -9.94 1.61
CA LYS A 22 9.05 -11.38 1.75
C LYS A 22 7.95 -11.64 2.76
N GLY A 23 6.99 -12.45 2.36
CA GLY A 23 5.86 -12.84 3.19
C GLY A 23 4.90 -13.70 2.39
N LEU A 24 4.00 -14.35 3.12
CA LEU A 24 2.86 -15.09 2.59
C LEU A 24 1.64 -14.67 3.41
N GLY A 25 0.57 -14.32 2.71
CA GLY A 25 -0.73 -14.05 3.28
C GLY A 25 -1.79 -14.97 2.69
N SER A 26 -2.97 -14.90 3.26
CA SER A 26 -4.12 -15.66 2.82
C SER A 26 -5.35 -14.78 2.84
N ILE A 27 -6.12 -14.83 1.75
CA ILE A 27 -7.35 -14.06 1.60
C ILE A 27 -8.49 -15.04 1.39
N GLN A 28 -9.52 -14.95 2.22
CA GLN A 28 -10.77 -15.66 1.98
C GLN A 28 -11.52 -14.93 0.87
N THR A 29 -11.87 -15.67 -0.17
CA THR A 29 -12.69 -15.18 -1.27
C THR A 29 -14.16 -15.46 -0.98
N ASP A 30 -15.05 -14.73 -1.66
CA ASP A 30 -16.51 -14.87 -1.51
C ASP A 30 -17.01 -16.30 -1.81
N ASP A 31 -16.26 -17.07 -2.60
CA ASP A 31 -16.56 -18.47 -2.94
C ASP A 31 -16.05 -19.47 -1.86
N ASN A 32 -15.75 -19.01 -0.64
CA ASN A 32 -15.14 -19.79 0.45
C ASN A 32 -13.79 -20.46 0.09
N HIS A 33 -13.10 -19.96 -0.95
CA HIS A 33 -11.76 -20.41 -1.31
C HIS A 33 -10.72 -19.50 -0.65
N THR A 34 -9.74 -20.09 0.03
CA THR A 34 -8.56 -19.37 0.52
C THR A 34 -7.51 -19.19 -0.58
N LEU A 35 -7.32 -17.96 -1.06
CA LEU A 35 -6.25 -17.63 -1.99
C LEU A 35 -4.97 -17.34 -1.19
N VAL A 36 -3.89 -18.07 -1.50
CA VAL A 36 -2.56 -17.79 -0.96
C VAL A 36 -1.89 -16.74 -1.84
N ILE A 37 -1.40 -15.69 -1.21
CA ILE A 37 -0.93 -14.47 -1.86
C ILE A 37 0.45 -14.16 -1.29
N ASP A 38 1.40 -13.82 -2.15
CA ASP A 38 2.80 -13.62 -1.74
C ASP A 38 3.21 -12.15 -1.70
N GLY A 39 4.48 -11.92 -1.34
CA GLY A 39 5.04 -10.57 -1.28
C GLY A 39 4.95 -9.79 -2.59
N ALA A 40 4.92 -10.45 -3.76
CA ALA A 40 4.83 -9.80 -5.06
C ALA A 40 3.42 -9.26 -5.33
N ASP A 41 2.38 -9.98 -4.90
CA ASP A 41 1.00 -9.54 -5.01
C ASP A 41 0.68 -8.37 -4.05
N TYR A 42 1.29 -8.38 -2.86
CA TYR A 42 1.15 -7.30 -1.88
C TYR A 42 1.91 -6.01 -2.27
N THR A 43 2.86 -6.08 -3.21
CA THR A 43 3.68 -4.93 -3.62
C THR A 43 3.33 -4.43 -5.03
N VAL A 44 2.69 -3.27 -5.11
CA VAL A 44 2.22 -2.69 -6.38
C VAL A 44 2.65 -1.22 -6.47
N PRO A 45 3.50 -0.82 -7.44
CA PRO A 45 4.21 -1.67 -8.40
C PRO A 45 5.28 -2.55 -7.74
N PRO A 46 5.80 -3.57 -8.43
CA PRO A 46 6.81 -4.47 -7.87
C PRO A 46 8.15 -3.78 -7.55
N GLN A 47 8.42 -2.62 -8.15
CA GLN A 47 9.63 -1.84 -7.88
C GLN A 47 9.37 -0.34 -8.03
N GLU A 48 9.81 0.43 -7.03
CA GLU A 48 9.78 1.88 -7.02
C GLU A 48 11.11 2.44 -6.49
N ASN A 49 11.50 3.62 -6.94
CA ASN A 49 12.77 4.23 -6.52
C ASN A 49 12.67 4.75 -5.09
N ASN A 50 13.45 4.17 -4.18
CA ASN A 50 13.52 4.55 -2.76
C ASN A 50 12.19 4.43 -1.99
N ALA A 51 11.20 3.73 -2.55
CA ALA A 51 9.90 3.51 -1.95
C ALA A 51 9.39 2.10 -2.24
N LEU A 52 8.42 1.66 -1.45
CA LEU A 52 7.61 0.49 -1.72
C LEU A 52 6.19 0.78 -1.26
N PHE A 53 5.21 0.28 -1.98
CA PHE A 53 3.83 0.21 -1.53
C PHE A 53 3.56 -1.21 -1.03
N LEU A 54 2.94 -1.32 0.14
CA LEU A 54 2.51 -2.59 0.71
C LEU A 54 1.01 -2.51 0.95
N MET A 55 0.25 -3.34 0.25
CA MET A 55 -1.20 -3.42 0.38
C MET A 55 -1.59 -3.93 1.76
N THR A 56 -2.48 -3.22 2.45
CA THR A 56 -2.99 -3.61 3.78
C THR A 56 -4.49 -3.87 3.77
N ASN A 57 -5.18 -3.40 2.73
CA ASN A 57 -6.60 -3.60 2.50
C ASN A 57 -6.88 -3.52 1.00
N PHE A 58 -7.93 -4.18 0.53
CA PHE A 58 -8.29 -4.20 -0.88
C PHE A 58 -9.79 -4.49 -1.05
N ILE A 59 -10.38 -3.94 -2.10
CA ILE A 59 -11.72 -4.27 -2.57
C ILE A 59 -11.54 -4.99 -3.91
N ARG A 60 -12.17 -6.16 -4.06
CA ARG A 60 -12.12 -6.94 -5.29
C ARG A 60 -13.49 -6.94 -5.97
N THR A 61 -13.51 -6.52 -7.22
CA THR A 61 -14.72 -6.57 -8.06
C THR A 61 -14.41 -7.34 -9.34
N ASN A 62 -15.12 -8.44 -9.60
CA ASN A 62 -14.95 -9.21 -10.84
C ASN A 62 -15.81 -8.59 -11.95
N GLN A 63 -15.19 -7.82 -12.85
CA GLN A 63 -15.90 -7.02 -13.85
C GLN A 63 -15.86 -7.61 -15.26
N GLN A 64 -16.89 -7.29 -16.06
CA GLN A 64 -17.01 -7.59 -17.48
C GLN A 64 -17.61 -6.38 -18.22
N ASP A 65 -17.28 -6.23 -19.49
CA ASP A 65 -17.86 -5.17 -20.34
C ASP A 65 -19.34 -5.47 -20.63
N LYS A 66 -20.24 -4.82 -19.89
CA LYS A 66 -21.68 -5.05 -19.90
C LYS A 66 -22.43 -3.77 -19.53
N ARG A 67 -23.77 -3.89 -19.44
CA ARG A 67 -24.63 -2.85 -18.87
C ARG A 67 -25.05 -3.20 -17.46
N CYS A 68 -24.98 -2.21 -16.57
CA CYS A 68 -25.38 -2.37 -15.18
C CYS A 68 -25.84 -1.04 -14.59
N GLU A 69 -26.37 -1.09 -13.36
CA GLU A 69 -26.70 0.09 -12.58
C GLU A 69 -25.44 0.78 -12.05
N GLU A 70 -25.47 2.12 -12.04
CA GLU A 70 -24.40 2.94 -11.46
C GLU A 70 -24.31 2.78 -9.93
N SER A 71 -23.10 2.99 -9.38
CA SER A 71 -22.82 2.82 -7.95
C SER A 71 -23.74 3.69 -7.10
N PRO A 72 -24.25 3.16 -5.96
CA PRO A 72 -25.11 3.96 -5.12
C PRO A 72 -24.37 5.16 -4.48
N SER A 73 -23.03 5.13 -4.42
CA SER A 73 -22.16 6.19 -3.90
C SER A 73 -22.27 7.47 -4.73
N LEU A 74 -22.54 7.34 -6.03
CA LEU A 74 -22.73 8.46 -6.95
C LEU A 74 -24.16 8.99 -6.84
N LYS A 75 -24.37 9.97 -5.96
CA LYS A 75 -25.71 10.56 -5.69
C LYS A 75 -26.42 11.09 -6.94
N ILE A 76 -25.68 11.60 -7.93
CA ILE A 76 -26.26 12.16 -9.16
C ILE A 76 -26.84 11.10 -10.10
N ALA A 77 -26.46 9.84 -9.93
CA ALA A 77 -27.03 8.74 -10.70
C ALA A 77 -28.40 8.27 -10.18
N ALA A 78 -28.90 8.85 -9.09
CA ALA A 78 -30.24 8.55 -8.59
C ALA A 78 -31.30 9.15 -9.52
N CYS A 79 -32.23 8.32 -9.98
CA CYS A 79 -33.24 8.69 -10.97
C CYS A 79 -34.65 8.26 -10.56
N LYS A 80 -35.65 9.02 -11.01
CA LYS A 80 -37.08 8.66 -10.90
C LYS A 80 -37.70 8.31 -12.25
N ASN A 81 -37.00 8.66 -13.33
CA ASN A 81 -37.38 8.39 -14.71
C ASN A 81 -36.11 8.47 -15.58
N ASP A 82 -36.25 8.07 -16.84
CA ASP A 82 -35.16 8.05 -17.83
C ASP A 82 -34.59 9.45 -18.13
N THR A 83 -35.40 10.51 -17.97
CA THR A 83 -34.95 11.89 -18.26
C THR A 83 -33.87 12.39 -17.29
N HIS A 84 -33.75 11.79 -16.11
CA HIS A 84 -32.68 12.11 -15.16
C HIS A 84 -31.32 11.55 -15.62
N CYS A 85 -31.32 10.53 -16.47
CA CYS A 85 -30.15 9.80 -16.93
C CYS A 85 -29.68 10.31 -18.30
N GLU A 86 -29.40 11.61 -18.43
CA GLU A 86 -28.94 12.19 -19.70
C GLU A 86 -27.64 11.54 -20.18
N LEU A 87 -27.57 11.26 -21.49
CA LEU A 87 -26.39 10.73 -22.15
C LEU A 87 -25.17 11.64 -21.89
N ASN A 88 -24.06 11.05 -21.43
CA ASN A 88 -22.78 11.71 -21.12
C ASN A 88 -22.82 12.74 -19.97
N LYS A 89 -23.88 12.80 -19.15
CA LYS A 89 -23.93 13.67 -17.98
C LYS A 89 -22.90 13.22 -16.94
N ASN A 90 -22.02 14.13 -16.52
CA ASN A 90 -20.96 13.88 -15.53
C ASN A 90 -20.04 12.69 -15.84
N SER A 91 -19.66 12.52 -17.12
CA SER A 91 -18.72 11.48 -17.56
C SER A 91 -17.40 11.43 -16.77
N GLU A 92 -17.00 12.55 -16.15
CA GLU A 92 -15.79 12.63 -15.32
C GLU A 92 -15.89 11.84 -14.00
N LYS A 93 -17.11 11.59 -13.48
CA LYS A 93 -17.35 10.90 -12.20
C LYS A 93 -18.16 9.61 -12.34
N ALA A 94 -18.69 9.34 -13.52
CA ALA A 94 -19.44 8.12 -13.80
C ALA A 94 -18.48 6.95 -14.02
N ASN A 95 -18.90 5.74 -13.65
CA ASN A 95 -18.10 4.52 -13.84
C ASN A 95 -18.20 3.96 -15.26
N GLY A 96 -19.07 4.55 -16.09
CA GLY A 96 -19.24 4.19 -17.49
C GLY A 96 -20.14 5.18 -18.22
N LYS A 97 -20.46 4.85 -19.47
CA LYS A 97 -21.30 5.70 -20.31
C LYS A 97 -22.77 5.44 -20.03
N TRP A 98 -23.50 6.45 -19.56
CA TRP A 98 -24.93 6.32 -19.30
C TRP A 98 -25.71 6.04 -20.58
N THR A 99 -26.68 5.12 -20.52
CA THR A 99 -27.46 4.69 -21.70
C THR A 99 -28.70 5.54 -21.95
N GLY A 100 -29.13 6.34 -20.97
CA GLY A 100 -30.42 7.03 -21.01
C GLY A 100 -31.50 6.43 -20.12
N ARG A 101 -31.27 5.25 -19.52
CA ARG A 101 -32.31 4.48 -18.82
C ARG A 101 -32.16 4.55 -17.30
N CYS A 102 -33.28 4.59 -16.60
CA CYS A 102 -33.38 4.50 -15.15
C CYS A 102 -33.80 3.09 -14.72
N LEU A 103 -32.94 2.39 -14.00
CA LEU A 103 -33.21 1.05 -13.46
C LEU A 103 -33.79 1.13 -12.06
N PHE A 104 -34.90 0.44 -11.82
CA PHE A 104 -35.49 0.29 -10.49
C PHE A 104 -35.19 -1.12 -9.97
N ARG A 105 -34.68 -1.23 -8.74
CA ARG A 105 -34.54 -2.52 -8.07
C ARG A 105 -35.91 -3.02 -7.67
N ASN A 106 -36.40 -4.05 -8.34
CA ASN A 106 -37.60 -4.78 -7.93
C ASN A 106 -37.22 -5.75 -6.81
N ASP A 107 -36.98 -5.24 -5.59
CA ASP A 107 -36.64 -6.11 -4.47
C ASP A 107 -37.92 -6.69 -3.84
N THR A 108 -38.22 -7.95 -4.15
CA THR A 108 -39.28 -8.74 -3.50
C THR A 108 -38.88 -9.23 -2.10
N SER A 109 -37.64 -8.97 -1.66
CA SER A 109 -37.16 -9.30 -0.32
C SER A 109 -37.55 -8.18 0.64
N ALA A 110 -38.72 -8.32 1.25
CA ALA A 110 -39.17 -7.48 2.35
C ALA A 110 -38.14 -7.49 3.50
N ASN A 111 -37.26 -6.48 3.55
CA ASN A 111 -36.65 -5.87 4.76
C ASN A 111 -35.58 -4.80 4.45
N SER A 112 -35.66 -4.07 3.33
CA SER A 112 -34.83 -2.88 3.13
C SER A 112 -35.67 -1.65 2.79
N SER A 113 -35.93 -0.83 3.81
CA SER A 113 -36.32 0.56 3.69
C SER A 113 -35.17 1.40 3.11
N ARG A 114 -34.80 1.17 1.84
CA ARG A 114 -33.75 1.93 1.11
C ARG A 114 -33.79 1.70 -0.42
N SER A 115 -34.83 2.21 -1.09
CA SER A 115 -34.71 3.24 -2.15
C SER A 115 -35.96 3.25 -3.05
N GLU A 116 -36.83 4.25 -2.85
CA GLU A 116 -37.89 4.61 -3.82
C GLU A 116 -37.32 5.25 -5.11
N LEU A 117 -35.99 5.31 -5.25
CA LEU A 117 -35.26 5.96 -6.33
C LEU A 117 -34.43 4.91 -7.08
N GLY A 118 -34.64 4.84 -8.40
CA GLY A 118 -33.82 4.03 -9.30
C GLY A 118 -32.41 4.59 -9.50
N ARG A 119 -31.61 3.88 -10.28
CA ARG A 119 -30.24 4.27 -10.65
C ARG A 119 -30.05 4.23 -12.16
N CYS A 120 -29.28 5.17 -12.70
CA CYS A 120 -29.01 5.20 -14.13
C CYS A 120 -28.25 3.96 -14.59
N GLU A 121 -28.66 3.40 -15.73
CA GLU A 121 -27.94 2.33 -16.43
C GLU A 121 -26.73 2.92 -17.16
N LEU A 122 -25.59 2.24 -17.04
CA LEU A 122 -24.36 2.54 -17.76
C LEU A 122 -23.87 1.34 -18.57
N GLU A 123 -23.04 1.63 -19.55
CA GLU A 123 -22.25 0.67 -20.32
C GLU A 123 -20.77 0.85 -19.97
N GLY A 124 -20.12 -0.23 -19.53
CA GLY A 124 -18.73 -0.22 -19.07
C GLY A 124 -18.37 -1.46 -18.25
N TRP A 125 -17.39 -1.31 -17.36
CA TRP A 125 -16.95 -2.39 -16.48
C TRP A 125 -17.98 -2.65 -15.38
N CYS A 126 -18.70 -3.77 -15.50
CA CYS A 126 -19.83 -4.13 -14.66
C CYS A 126 -19.59 -5.46 -13.93
N PRO A 127 -20.05 -5.61 -12.66
CA PRO A 127 -20.70 -4.58 -11.84
C PRO A 127 -19.72 -3.48 -11.41
N VAL A 128 -20.25 -2.31 -11.09
CA VAL A 128 -19.45 -1.21 -10.53
C VAL A 128 -18.98 -1.57 -9.11
N GLU A 129 -17.80 -1.08 -8.73
CA GLU A 129 -17.25 -1.24 -7.39
C GLU A 129 -18.19 -0.68 -6.30
N ASN A 130 -18.24 -1.37 -5.15
CA ASN A 130 -19.07 -1.01 -4.01
C ASN A 130 -18.24 -0.40 -2.87
N ASP A 131 -18.08 0.91 -2.90
CA ASP A 131 -17.27 1.64 -1.91
C ASP A 131 -17.97 1.89 -0.56
N TYR A 132 -19.21 1.43 -0.37
CA TYR A 132 -19.92 1.64 0.91
C TYR A 132 -19.31 0.86 2.06
N TYR A 133 -18.68 -0.27 1.76
CA TYR A 133 -18.15 -1.19 2.75
C TYR A 133 -16.64 -1.31 2.52
N ILE A 134 -15.89 -0.56 3.31
CA ILE A 134 -14.45 -0.76 3.42
C ILE A 134 -14.25 -2.06 4.20
N SER A 135 -13.67 -3.07 3.56
CA SER A 135 -13.30 -4.34 4.15
C SER A 135 -12.39 -4.16 5.37
N GLU A 136 -12.39 -5.15 6.26
CA GLU A 136 -11.40 -5.19 7.33
C GLU A 136 -10.00 -5.42 6.76
N PRO A 137 -8.98 -4.74 7.29
CA PRO A 137 -7.63 -4.87 6.77
C PRO A 137 -7.08 -6.29 6.96
N THR A 138 -6.22 -6.71 6.04
CA THR A 138 -5.44 -7.95 6.22
C THR A 138 -4.28 -7.69 7.17
N HIS A 139 -4.17 -8.53 8.20
CA HIS A 139 -3.10 -8.47 9.18
C HIS A 139 -1.87 -9.27 8.76
N ASP A 140 -1.93 -10.05 7.68
CA ASP A 140 -0.82 -10.90 7.22
C ASP A 140 0.41 -10.09 6.86
N ALA A 141 0.19 -8.90 6.27
CA ALA A 141 1.24 -7.94 5.94
C ALA A 141 2.12 -7.57 7.15
N LEU A 142 1.58 -7.58 8.38
CA LEU A 142 2.34 -7.29 9.60
C LEU A 142 3.43 -8.33 9.89
N ASN A 143 3.30 -9.54 9.35
CA ASN A 143 4.28 -10.62 9.47
C ASN A 143 5.32 -10.59 8.34
N PHE A 144 5.17 -9.71 7.36
CA PHE A 144 6.10 -9.63 6.25
C PHE A 144 7.40 -8.97 6.69
N THR A 145 8.46 -9.27 5.95
CA THR A 145 9.78 -8.68 6.16
C THR A 145 10.19 -7.87 4.94
N ILE A 146 10.70 -6.67 5.20
CA ILE A 146 11.26 -5.76 4.19
C ILE A 146 12.76 -5.81 4.33
N TYR A 147 13.44 -6.33 3.31
CA TYR A 147 14.89 -6.26 3.21
C TYR A 147 15.30 -4.93 2.56
N VAL A 148 15.94 -4.08 3.37
CA VAL A 148 16.44 -2.76 2.97
C VAL A 148 17.91 -2.86 2.60
N LYS A 149 18.22 -2.86 1.30
CA LYS A 149 19.61 -2.78 0.81
C LYS A 149 19.91 -1.33 0.47
N ASN A 150 20.79 -0.71 1.23
CA ASN A 150 21.26 0.63 0.96
C ASN A 150 22.76 0.62 0.67
N PHE A 151 23.15 1.33 -0.37
CA PHE A 151 24.51 1.64 -0.75
C PHE A 151 24.70 3.15 -0.72
N ILE A 152 25.85 3.59 -0.23
CA ILE A 152 26.22 5.01 -0.19
C ILE A 152 27.64 5.18 -0.70
N GLU A 153 27.86 6.24 -1.45
CA GLU A 153 29.17 6.69 -1.89
C GLU A 153 29.39 8.12 -1.39
N PHE A 154 30.61 8.36 -0.88
CA PHE A 154 31.18 9.66 -0.59
C PHE A 154 32.23 9.94 -1.68
N PRO A 155 31.85 10.53 -2.83
CA PRO A 155 32.73 10.63 -4.00
C PRO A 155 34.00 11.44 -3.72
N ARG A 156 33.92 12.49 -2.88
CA ARG A 156 35.07 13.33 -2.53
C ARG A 156 36.17 12.50 -1.86
N PHE A 157 35.78 11.56 -1.03
CA PHE A 157 36.69 10.69 -0.29
C PHE A 157 36.90 9.33 -0.96
N LYS A 158 36.20 9.06 -2.07
CA LYS A 158 36.19 7.78 -2.80
C LYS A 158 35.87 6.60 -1.88
N VAL A 159 34.95 6.80 -0.94
CA VAL A 159 34.53 5.77 0.02
C VAL A 159 33.13 5.28 -0.32
N ILE A 160 32.99 3.96 -0.48
CA ILE A 160 31.70 3.30 -0.69
C ILE A 160 31.36 2.46 0.55
N ARG A 161 30.12 2.57 1.03
CA ARG A 161 29.59 1.77 2.14
C ARG A 161 28.24 1.15 1.76
N LYS A 162 27.83 0.18 2.58
CA LYS A 162 26.55 -0.51 2.49
C LYS A 162 26.05 -0.84 3.88
N ASN A 163 24.73 -0.91 4.07
CA ASN A 163 24.13 -1.22 5.37
C ASN A 163 24.02 -2.73 5.67
N PHE A 164 24.49 -3.61 4.76
CA PHE A 164 24.32 -5.06 4.88
C PHE A 164 25.64 -5.81 4.68
N GLN A 165 25.77 -6.96 5.34
CA GLN A 165 26.89 -7.89 5.17
C GLN A 165 26.50 -9.03 4.21
N PHE A 166 27.49 -9.69 3.60
CA PHE A 166 27.25 -10.85 2.71
C PHE A 166 27.14 -12.19 3.46
N ASN A 167 27.16 -12.19 4.80
CA ASN A 167 27.00 -13.42 5.57
C ASN A 167 25.58 -13.97 5.35
N THR A 168 25.47 -14.94 4.45
CA THR A 168 24.20 -15.54 4.04
C THR A 168 23.53 -16.31 5.18
N SER A 169 24.28 -16.80 6.16
CA SER A 169 23.73 -17.52 7.31
C SER A 169 23.01 -16.56 8.25
N TYR A 170 23.63 -15.43 8.59
CA TYR A 170 23.03 -14.40 9.44
C TYR A 170 21.75 -13.80 8.80
N LEU A 171 21.82 -13.45 7.52
CA LEU A 171 20.70 -12.88 6.79
C LEU A 171 19.50 -13.82 6.60
N ARG A 172 19.62 -15.12 6.89
CA ARG A 172 18.49 -16.05 6.79
C ARG A 172 17.56 -16.00 8.00
N TYR A 173 18.09 -15.66 9.17
CA TYR A 173 17.33 -15.71 10.43
C TYR A 173 17.21 -14.36 11.13
N CYS A 174 18.05 -13.37 10.79
CA CYS A 174 18.02 -12.10 11.49
C CYS A 174 16.74 -11.31 11.18
N ASN A 175 16.23 -10.62 12.20
CA ASN A 175 15.30 -9.51 12.05
C ASN A 175 15.88 -8.33 12.81
N TYR A 176 15.69 -7.12 12.31
CA TYR A 176 16.15 -5.91 12.97
C TYR A 176 15.54 -5.81 14.36
N ASP A 177 16.41 -5.63 15.34
CA ASP A 177 16.08 -5.35 16.72
C ASP A 177 17.12 -4.38 17.27
N SER A 178 16.65 -3.34 17.96
CA SER A 178 17.51 -2.25 18.41
C SER A 178 18.49 -2.67 19.51
N VAL A 179 18.39 -3.88 20.05
CA VAL A 179 19.27 -4.39 21.11
C VAL A 179 20.14 -5.54 20.59
N THR A 180 19.51 -6.58 20.04
CA THR A 180 20.13 -7.87 19.70
C THR A 180 20.66 -7.93 18.27
N HIS A 181 20.00 -7.28 17.31
CA HIS A 181 20.27 -7.43 15.87
C HIS A 181 20.34 -6.07 15.15
N LYS A 182 21.05 -5.11 15.74
CA LYS A 182 21.13 -3.70 15.28
C LYS A 182 21.59 -3.53 13.82
N THR A 183 22.39 -4.48 13.32
CA THR A 183 22.97 -4.45 11.97
C THR A 183 22.16 -5.26 10.95
N CYS A 184 21.07 -5.91 11.38
CA CYS A 184 20.24 -6.67 10.47
C CYS A 184 19.41 -5.73 9.57
N PRO A 185 19.48 -5.88 8.23
CA PRO A 185 18.75 -5.03 7.30
C PRO A 185 17.34 -5.55 6.97
N MET A 186 16.83 -6.54 7.72
CA MET A 186 15.50 -7.13 7.51
C MET A 186 14.54 -6.63 8.58
N PHE A 187 13.50 -5.90 8.16
CA PHE A 187 12.57 -5.25 9.07
C PHE A 187 11.20 -5.91 8.96
N ARG A 188 10.68 -6.45 10.06
CA ARG A 188 9.30 -6.91 10.10
C ARG A 188 8.35 -5.71 10.08
N VAL A 189 7.31 -5.77 9.25
CA VAL A 189 6.35 -4.67 9.06
C VAL A 189 5.64 -4.32 10.37
N GLY A 190 5.18 -5.32 11.14
CA GLY A 190 4.57 -5.08 12.45
C GLY A 190 5.52 -4.38 13.43
N THR A 191 6.80 -4.75 13.44
CA THR A 191 7.82 -4.07 14.27
C THR A 191 8.05 -2.64 13.81
N LEU A 192 8.08 -2.37 12.50
CA LEU A 192 8.15 -1.00 11.98
C LEU A 192 6.94 -0.18 12.41
N LEU A 193 5.74 -0.77 12.36
CA LEU A 193 4.51 -0.11 12.76
C LEU A 193 4.49 0.21 14.26
N ASP A 194 4.94 -0.71 15.11
CA ASP A 194 5.08 -0.51 16.55
C ASP A 194 6.13 0.58 16.90
N ILE A 195 7.16 0.77 16.07
CA ILE A 195 8.14 1.87 16.23
C ILE A 195 7.53 3.22 15.83
N VAL A 196 6.73 3.25 14.76
CA VAL A 196 6.16 4.48 14.20
C VAL A 196 4.99 4.99 15.03
N GLU A 197 4.14 4.09 15.51
CA GLU A 197 2.91 4.44 16.23
C GLU A 197 2.65 3.43 17.35
N SER A 198 2.45 3.93 18.57
CA SER A 198 2.20 3.10 19.76
C SER A 198 0.71 2.85 20.00
N ASN A 199 -0.16 3.70 19.46
CA ASN A 199 -1.60 3.62 19.62
C ASN A 199 -2.21 2.58 18.66
N ARG A 200 -2.77 1.51 19.21
CA ARG A 200 -3.41 0.43 18.45
C ARG A 200 -4.57 0.89 17.57
N THR A 201 -5.31 1.91 18.00
CA THR A 201 -6.42 2.48 17.21
C THR A 201 -5.89 3.18 15.95
N GLU A 202 -4.80 3.94 16.08
CA GLU A 202 -4.16 4.58 14.93
C GLU A 202 -3.55 3.54 13.99
N GLN A 203 -2.86 2.52 14.53
CA GLN A 203 -2.36 1.40 13.73
C GLN A 203 -3.48 0.73 12.93
N TYR A 204 -4.66 0.53 13.53
CA TYR A 204 -5.82 -0.03 12.84
C TYR A 204 -6.27 0.85 11.66
N TYR A 205 -6.37 2.17 11.85
CA TYR A 205 -6.73 3.08 10.77
C TYR A 205 -5.65 3.17 9.68
N MET A 206 -4.37 3.11 10.05
CA MET A 206 -3.26 3.04 9.09
C MET A 206 -3.36 1.81 8.18
N LEU A 207 -3.81 0.66 8.70
CA LEU A 207 -4.02 -0.54 7.90
C LEU A 207 -5.31 -0.46 7.08
N LYS A 208 -6.40 0.06 7.66
CA LYS A 208 -7.72 0.09 7.03
C LYS A 208 -7.85 1.13 5.92
N LEU A 209 -7.28 2.33 6.15
CA LEU A 209 -7.38 3.48 5.25
C LEU A 209 -6.07 3.78 4.51
N GLY A 210 -4.97 3.15 4.91
CA GLY A 210 -3.64 3.40 4.39
C GLY A 210 -2.86 4.44 5.21
N ALA A 211 -1.54 4.44 5.03
CA ALA A 211 -0.63 5.39 5.66
C ALA A 211 0.66 5.54 4.86
N VAL A 212 1.39 6.64 5.08
CA VAL A 212 2.72 6.87 4.51
C VAL A 212 3.74 6.86 5.63
N ILE A 213 4.69 5.92 5.56
CA ILE A 213 5.77 5.78 6.55
C ILE A 213 7.09 6.22 5.93
N ARG A 214 7.77 7.16 6.57
CA ARG A 214 9.11 7.61 6.17
C ARG A 214 10.18 6.84 6.93
N VAL A 215 11.00 6.08 6.22
CA VAL A 215 12.22 5.47 6.76
C VAL A 215 13.42 6.34 6.41
N LYS A 216 14.14 6.81 7.44
CA LYS A 216 15.37 7.61 7.27
C LYS A 216 16.59 6.77 7.63
N ILE A 217 17.51 6.62 6.67
CA ILE A 217 18.83 6.03 6.89
C ILE A 217 19.84 7.18 6.98
N ASP A 218 20.47 7.34 8.14
CA ASP A 218 21.42 8.43 8.39
C ASP A 218 22.87 7.89 8.41
N TRP A 219 23.72 8.48 7.56
CA TRP A 219 25.13 8.11 7.43
C TRP A 219 26.01 9.24 7.97
N ASN A 220 26.26 9.22 9.28
CA ASN A 220 27.16 10.15 9.96
C ASN A 220 28.50 9.44 10.25
N CYS A 221 29.40 9.49 9.28
CA CYS A 221 30.69 8.79 9.35
C CYS A 221 31.83 9.74 9.71
N ASN A 222 32.79 9.24 10.53
CA ASN A 222 34.09 9.88 10.71
C ASN A 222 35.13 9.04 9.97
N LEU A 223 35.62 9.54 8.83
CA LEU A 223 36.57 8.81 7.96
C LEU A 223 38.02 8.89 8.42
N ASP A 224 38.34 9.68 9.45
CA ASP A 224 39.66 9.68 10.09
C ASP A 224 39.88 8.39 10.91
N LYS A 225 38.79 7.68 11.24
CA LYS A 225 38.83 6.45 12.02
C LYS A 225 38.77 5.23 11.11
N SER A 226 39.56 4.21 11.45
CA SER A 226 39.47 2.90 10.81
C SER A 226 38.14 2.22 11.15
N LEU A 227 37.75 1.23 10.35
CA LEU A 227 36.55 0.41 10.59
C LEU A 227 36.74 -0.65 11.66
N ASP A 228 38.00 -0.99 11.94
CA ASP A 228 38.35 -2.05 12.86
C ASP A 228 38.26 -1.48 14.28
N PHE A 229 37.23 -1.93 14.99
CA PHE A 229 37.07 -1.79 16.44
C PHE A 229 36.91 -3.18 17.04
#